data_AF-B7ARN4-F1
#
_entry.id   AF-B7ARN4-F1
#
_cell.length_a   1.000
_cell.length_b   1.000
_cell.length_c   1.000
_cell.angle_alpha   90.00
_cell.angle_beta   90.00
_cell.angle_gamma   90.00
#
_symmetry.space_group_name_H-M   'P 1'
#
loop_
_entity.id
_entity.type
_entity.pdbx_description
1 polymer ?
#
loop_
_entity_poly.entity_id
_entity_poly.type
_entity_poly.pdbx_seq_one_letter_code
_entity_poly.pdbx_strand_id
1 'polypeptide(L)' 'MLNQASTDRLELAKLLNISDLQMSYITNVEAGHGLIKVGSSLVPFANKFPKNTKLYKLMTTKPGEA' A
#
# COMPACT_ATOMS: atom_id res chain seq x y z
N MET A 1 3.63 -1.66 3.14
CA MET A 1 3.42 -0.20 3.06
C MET A 1 2.28 0.10 2.12
N LEU A 2 1.22 0.67 2.67
CA LEU A 2 0.08 1.19 1.89
C LEU A 2 0.39 2.64 1.47
N ASN A 3 -0.54 3.30 0.78
CA ASN A 3 -0.39 4.71 0.41
C ASN A 3 -0.14 5.58 1.66
N GLN A 4 0.85 6.49 1.60
CA GLN A 4 1.28 7.37 2.71
C GLN A 4 1.23 8.83 2.26
N ALA A 5 1.08 9.75 3.23
CA ALA A 5 1.19 11.18 3.00
C ALA A 5 2.57 11.54 2.40
N SER A 6 2.64 12.64 1.65
CA SER A 6 3.82 13.03 0.87
C SER A 6 5.08 13.27 1.71
N THR A 7 4.93 13.81 2.93
CA THR A 7 6.03 14.04 3.87
C THR A 7 6.56 12.72 4.44
N ASP A 8 5.67 11.86 4.93
CA ASP A 8 6.02 10.58 5.57
C ASP A 8 6.70 9.63 4.57
N ARG A 9 6.28 9.74 3.30
CA ARG A 9 6.83 8.98 2.18
C ARG A 9 8.33 9.21 1.98
N LEU A 10 8.80 10.46 2.12
CA LEU A 10 10.21 10.80 1.93
C LEU A 10 11.08 10.27 3.09
N GLU A 11 10.58 10.34 4.32
CA GLU A 11 11.30 9.79 5.48
C GLU A 11 11.34 8.26 5.43
N LEU A 12 10.22 7.61 5.09
CA LEU A 12 10.16 6.17 4.92
C LEU A 12 11.04 5.68 3.76
N ALA A 13 11.11 6.42 2.66
CA ALA A 13 11.99 6.08 1.54
C ALA A 13 13.47 6.10 1.97
N LYS A 14 13.87 7.10 2.76
CA LYS A 14 15.23 7.17 3.34
C LYS A 14 15.49 6.03 4.31
N LEU A 15 14.56 5.75 5.23
CA LEU A 15 14.71 4.68 6.24
C LEU A 15 14.81 3.29 5.61
N LEU A 16 14.10 3.06 4.50
CA LEU A 16 14.01 1.75 3.85
C LEU A 16 14.89 1.62 2.60
N ASN A 17 15.73 2.62 2.31
CA ASN A 17 16.57 2.70 1.11
C ASN A 17 15.79 2.43 -0.19
N ILE A 18 14.61 3.05 -0.32
CA ILE A 18 13.74 2.92 -1.49
C ILE A 18 14.21 3.89 -2.58
N SER A 19 14.41 3.40 -3.80
CA SER A 19 14.76 4.25 -4.94
C SER A 19 13.57 5.06 -5.47
N ASP A 20 13.84 6.16 -6.18
CA ASP A 20 12.78 6.98 -6.79
C ASP A 20 11.88 6.17 -7.75
N LEU A 21 12.47 5.21 -8.47
CA LEU A 21 11.72 4.30 -9.33
C LEU A 21 10.77 3.42 -8.51
N GLN A 22 11.23 2.83 -7.41
CA GLN A 22 10.39 2.03 -6.51
C GLN A 22 9.29 2.89 -5.85
N MET A 23 9.59 4.15 -5.56
CA MET A 23 8.62 5.11 -5.04
C MET A 23 7.50 5.44 -6.02
N SER A 24 7.76 5.42 -7.33
CA SER A 24 6.72 5.59 -8.35
C SER A 24 5.64 4.51 -8.29
N TYR A 25 5.98 3.28 -7.86
CA TYR A 25 5.04 2.16 -7.75
C TYR A 25 4.07 2.26 -6.56
N ILE A 26 4.27 3.22 -5.66
CA ILE A 26 3.39 3.45 -4.50
C ILE A 26 2.88 4.88 -4.37
N THR A 27 3.22 5.73 -5.32
CA THR A 27 2.75 7.11 -5.38
C THR A 27 1.43 7.16 -6.14
N ASN A 28 0.37 7.70 -5.53
CA ASN A 28 -0.96 7.86 -6.13
C ASN A 28 -1.62 6.55 -6.58
N VAL A 29 -1.33 5.45 -5.90
CA VAL A 29 -1.94 4.15 -6.19
C VAL A 29 -3.29 3.97 -5.49
N GLU A 30 -4.17 3.19 -6.12
CA GLU A 30 -5.48 2.86 -5.57
C GLU A 30 -5.38 2.10 -4.24
N ALA A 31 -6.43 2.17 -3.42
CA ALA A 31 -6.52 1.37 -2.19
C ALA A 31 -6.26 -0.12 -2.47
N GLY A 32 -5.45 -0.76 -1.63
CA GLY A 32 -5.04 -2.16 -1.79
C GLY A 32 -3.73 -2.35 -2.55
N HIS A 33 -3.10 -1.29 -3.06
CA HIS A 33 -1.76 -1.34 -3.64
C HIS A 33 -0.69 -0.85 -2.65
N GLY A 34 0.54 -1.35 -2.81
CA GLY A 34 1.64 -0.97 -1.92
C GLY A 34 2.94 -1.73 -2.17
N LEU A 35 3.88 -1.62 -1.22
CA LEU A 35 5.14 -2.37 -1.19
C LEU A 35 5.21 -3.28 0.05
N ILE A 36 5.66 -4.52 -0.12
CA ILE A 36 6.03 -5.41 0.98
C ILE A 36 7.55 -5.41 1.10
N LYS A 37 8.06 -5.19 2.31
CA LYS A 37 9.48 -5.37 2.64
C LYS A 37 9.69 -6.81 3.13
N VAL A 38 10.54 -7.58 2.45
CA VAL A 38 10.95 -8.93 2.89
C VAL A 38 12.47 -9.00 2.86
N GLY A 39 13.13 -9.06 4.02
CA GLY A 39 14.59 -9.02 4.10
C GLY A 39 15.15 -7.76 3.43
N SER A 40 16.01 -7.91 2.43
CA SER A 40 16.56 -6.82 1.60
C SER A 40 15.67 -6.44 0.41
N SER A 41 14.67 -7.24 0.05
CA SER A 41 13.79 -7.00 -1.10
C SER A 41 12.62 -6.07 -0.77
N LEU A 42 12.14 -5.38 -1.81
CA LEU A 42 10.94 -4.58 -1.85
C LEU A 42 10.09 -5.12 -3.00
N VAL A 43 8.90 -5.62 -2.69
CA VAL A 43 8.02 -6.29 -3.66
C VAL A 43 6.73 -5.49 -3.80
N PRO A 44 6.39 -4.98 -5.00
CA PRO A 44 5.10 -4.33 -5.23
C PRO A 44 3.98 -5.36 -5.12
N PHE A 45 2.86 -4.96 -4.52
CA PHE A 45 1.67 -5.81 -4.46
C PHE A 45 0.40 -5.02 -4.82
N ALA A 46 -0.58 -5.76 -5.35
CA ALA A 46 -1.91 -5.27 -5.65
C ALA A 46 -2.93 -6.25 -5.07
N ASN A 47 -3.69 -5.82 -4.08
CA ASN A 47 -4.76 -6.60 -3.48
C ASN A 47 -6.12 -6.09 -3.95
N LYS A 48 -6.64 -6.72 -5.02
CA LYS A 48 -7.99 -6.46 -5.54
C LYS A 48 -8.99 -7.45 -4.91
N PHE A 49 -9.41 -7.15 -3.69
CA PHE A 49 -10.34 -8.01 -2.97
C PHE A 49 -11.79 -7.80 -3.43
N PRO A 50 -12.58 -8.88 -3.68
CA PRO A 50 -13.96 -8.75 -4.14
C PRO A 50 -14.87 -8.15 -3.07
N LYS A 51 -15.46 -6.98 -3.37
CA LYS A 51 -16.27 -6.19 -2.43
C LYS A 51 -17.66 -6.77 -2.15
N ASN A 52 -18.18 -7.62 -3.03
CA ASN A 52 -19.51 -8.24 -2.91
C ASN A 52 -19.51 -9.51 -2.03
N THR A 53 -18.51 -9.66 -1.15
CA THR A 53 -18.38 -10.84 -0.28
C THR A 53 -18.71 -10.48 1.17
N LYS A 54 -19.27 -11.44 1.92
CA LYS A 54 -19.46 -11.28 3.38
C LYS A 54 -18.13 -11.02 4.09
N LEU A 55 -17.05 -11.63 3.59
CA LEU A 55 -15.70 -11.46 4.12
C LEU A 55 -15.20 -10.02 3.94
N TYR A 56 -15.44 -9.38 2.79
CA TYR A 56 -15.08 -7.97 2.61
C TYR A 56 -15.80 -7.05 3.60
N LYS A 57 -17.11 -7.23 3.78
CA LYS A 57 -17.90 -6.45 4.73
C LYS A 57 -17.41 -6.58 6.17
N LEU A 58 -16.94 -7.78 6.53
CA LEU A 58 -16.37 -8.04 7.85
C LEU A 58 -14.99 -7.38 8.05
N MET A 59 -14.19 -7.28 6.98
CA MET A 59 -12.78 -6.91 7.06
C MET A 59 -12.49 -5.46 6.62
N THR A 60 -13.43 -4.80 5.94
CA THR A 60 -13.23 -3.43 5.44
C THR A 60 -13.16 -2.44 6.60
N THR A 61 -12.17 -1.56 6.54
CA THR A 61 -12.03 -0.43 7.47
C THR A 61 -12.57 0.87 6.86
N LYS A 62 -13.13 0.81 5.65
CA LYS A 62 -13.70 1.97 4.97
C LYS A 62 -15.08 2.31 5.57
N PRO A 63 -15.27 3.51 6.13
CA PRO A 63 -16.57 3.93 6.64
C PRO A 63 -17.64 3.86 5.55
N GLY A 64 -18.80 3.28 5.86
CA GLY A 64 -19.94 3.18 4.95
C GLY A 64 -19.90 2.03 3.94
N GLU A 65 -18.88 1.17 3.96
CA GLU A 65 -18.81 -0.03 3.10
C GLU A 65 -19.20 -1.35 3.81
N ALA A 66 -19.47 -1.33 5.12
CA ALA A 66 -19.87 -2.49 5.93
C ALA A 66 -21.39 -2.73 5.91
#